data_AF-A0A956WBZ2-F1
#
_entry.id   AF-A0A956WBZ2-F1
#
_cell.length_a   1.000
_cell.length_b   1.000
_cell.length_c   1.000
_cell.angle_alpha   90.00
_cell.angle_beta   90.00
_cell.angle_gamma   90.00
#
_symmetry.space_group_name_H-M   'P 1'
#
loop_
_entity.id
_entity.type
_entity.pdbx_description
1 polymer ?
#
loop_
_entity_poly.entity_id
_entity_poly.type
_entity_poly.pdbx_seq_one_letter_code
_entity_poly.pdbx_strand_id
1 'polypeptide(L)'
;GRFFAPAFADNLVRFGGVDVVPIAGTKSRLTVVVPDGTTTDLVDVFADGLTSNAVVFVIDTDLDGLSDADEIARGTDPTVADTDLGGRTDGEEVLIDGTDPLDGADDRFDGDGDGLFTFEELALGTDPANPDTDFDGVSDGAEVEAGTNPLIAGC
;
A
#
# COMPACT_ATOMS: atom_id res chain seq x y z
N GLY A 1 -13.69 -30.69 -15.60
CA GLY A 1 -13.34 -31.25 -14.27
C GLY A 1 -12.53 -30.21 -13.55
N ARG A 2 -12.77 -29.99 -12.25
CA ARG A 2 -12.18 -28.90 -11.45
C ARG A 2 -10.78 -29.25 -10.87
N PHE A 3 -9.92 -29.91 -11.64
CA PHE A 3 -8.64 -30.42 -11.13
C PHE A 3 -7.51 -30.11 -12.11
N PHE A 4 -6.31 -29.90 -11.57
CA PHE A 4 -5.07 -29.77 -12.33
C PHE A 4 -4.70 -31.07 -13.06
N ALA A 5 -3.78 -30.97 -14.02
CA ALA A 5 -3.28 -32.12 -14.76
C ALA A 5 -2.72 -33.19 -13.80
N PRO A 6 -2.83 -34.49 -14.14
CA PRO A 6 -2.47 -35.58 -13.23
C PRO A 6 -1.02 -35.55 -12.73
N ALA A 7 -0.09 -35.14 -13.59
CA ALA A 7 1.28 -34.84 -13.20
C ALA A 7 1.42 -33.32 -13.02
N PHE A 8 1.94 -32.88 -11.88
CA PHE A 8 2.05 -31.44 -11.61
C PHE A 8 2.99 -30.74 -12.61
N ALA A 9 4.00 -31.44 -13.13
CA ALA A 9 4.94 -30.96 -14.14
C ALA A 9 4.29 -30.71 -15.52
N ASP A 10 3.09 -31.22 -15.74
CA ASP A 10 2.31 -30.97 -16.97
C ASP A 10 1.44 -29.70 -16.85
N ASN A 11 1.50 -29.02 -15.70
CA ASN A 11 0.86 -27.71 -15.50
C ASN A 11 1.91 -26.60 -15.61
N LEU A 12 1.44 -25.40 -15.91
CA LEU A 12 2.28 -24.21 -16.00
C LEU A 12 1.59 -23.04 -15.29
N VAL A 13 2.36 -22.27 -14.54
CA VAL A 13 1.90 -21.03 -13.91
C VAL A 13 2.67 -19.88 -14.53
N ARG A 14 1.97 -18.85 -14.98
CA ARG A 14 2.58 -17.69 -15.63
C ARG A 14 2.45 -16.46 -14.74
N PHE A 15 3.58 -15.76 -14.53
CA PHE A 15 3.68 -14.48 -13.81
C PHE A 15 4.13 -13.40 -14.79
N GLY A 16 3.25 -12.44 -15.14
CA GLY A 16 3.64 -11.32 -16.00
C GLY A 16 4.28 -11.72 -17.34
N GLY A 17 3.86 -12.86 -17.92
CA GLY A 17 4.44 -13.41 -19.15
C GLY A 17 5.61 -14.39 -18.96
N VAL A 18 6.09 -14.59 -17.74
CA VAL A 18 7.14 -15.57 -17.40
C VAL A 18 6.52 -16.89 -16.96
N ASP A 19 6.91 -17.96 -17.65
CA ASP A 19 6.41 -19.31 -17.44
C ASP A 19 7.20 -20.05 -16.36
N VAL A 20 6.49 -20.62 -15.38
CA VAL A 20 7.06 -21.37 -14.27
C VAL A 20 6.43 -22.76 -14.16
N VAL A 21 7.30 -23.78 -14.09
CA VAL A 21 6.89 -25.17 -13.85
C VAL A 21 6.70 -25.37 -12.33
N PRO A 22 5.56 -25.91 -11.87
CA PRO A 22 5.37 -26.25 -10.47
C PRO A 22 6.42 -27.23 -9.93
N ILE A 23 6.92 -26.94 -8.73
CA ILE A 23 7.89 -27.78 -8.01
C ILE A 23 7.21 -28.88 -7.18
N ALA A 24 5.92 -28.72 -6.90
CA ALA A 24 5.08 -29.73 -6.28
C ALA A 24 3.61 -29.50 -6.63
N GLY A 25 2.77 -30.51 -6.46
CA GLY A 25 1.34 -30.34 -6.64
C GLY A 25 0.48 -31.51 -6.17
N THR A 26 -0.80 -31.22 -5.98
CA THR A 26 -1.90 -32.16 -5.80
C THR A 26 -2.97 -31.85 -6.86
N LYS A 27 -4.04 -32.64 -6.92
CA LYS A 27 -5.18 -32.38 -7.82
C LYS A 27 -5.81 -30.99 -7.66
N SER A 28 -5.59 -30.32 -6.53
CA SER A 28 -6.20 -29.02 -6.21
C SER A 28 -5.22 -27.98 -5.69
N ARG A 29 -3.90 -28.24 -5.74
CA ARG A 29 -2.88 -27.28 -5.30
C ARG A 29 -1.63 -27.42 -6.15
N LEU A 30 -1.03 -26.32 -6.58
CA LEU A 30 0.30 -26.27 -7.16
C LEU A 30 1.20 -25.43 -6.24
N THR A 31 2.48 -25.80 -6.16
CA THR A 31 3.51 -25.01 -5.49
C THR A 31 4.52 -24.60 -6.55
N VAL A 32 4.78 -23.30 -6.65
CA VAL A 32 5.72 -22.67 -7.59
C VAL A 32 6.63 -21.73 -6.82
N VAL A 33 7.79 -21.42 -7.41
CA VAL A 33 8.67 -20.34 -6.96
C VAL A 33 8.39 -19.15 -7.86
N VAL A 34 8.07 -17.99 -7.27
CA VAL A 34 7.93 -16.74 -8.02
C VAL A 34 9.33 -16.33 -8.51
N PRO A 35 9.55 -16.09 -9.81
CA PRO A 35 10.87 -15.69 -10.30
C PRO A 35 11.17 -14.23 -9.91
N ASP A 36 12.43 -13.96 -9.56
CA ASP A 36 12.87 -12.61 -9.21
C ASP A 36 12.62 -11.62 -10.37
N GLY A 37 12.08 -10.44 -10.06
CA GLY A 37 11.85 -9.36 -11.03
C GLY A 37 10.63 -9.55 -11.95
N THR A 38 9.74 -10.51 -11.68
CA THR A 38 8.46 -10.60 -12.41
C THR A 38 7.45 -9.61 -11.85
N THR A 39 6.77 -8.86 -12.72
CA THR A 39 5.57 -8.10 -12.35
C THR A 39 4.40 -9.08 -12.19
N THR A 40 3.73 -9.08 -11.05
CA THR A 40 2.53 -9.91 -10.86
C THR A 40 1.31 -9.21 -11.45
N ASP A 41 1.26 -9.17 -12.78
CA ASP A 41 -0.01 -9.08 -13.50
C ASP A 41 -0.83 -10.37 -13.28
N LEU A 42 -1.93 -10.57 -14.03
CA LEU A 42 -2.76 -11.77 -13.99
C LEU A 42 -1.93 -13.07 -13.91
N VAL A 43 -2.18 -13.86 -12.86
CA VAL A 43 -1.62 -15.22 -12.75
C VAL A 43 -2.48 -16.16 -13.57
N ASP A 44 -1.92 -16.65 -14.68
CA ASP A 44 -2.55 -17.66 -15.51
C ASP A 44 -2.06 -19.05 -15.10
N VAL A 45 -2.99 -19.96 -14.83
CA VAL A 45 -2.68 -21.39 -14.64
C VAL A 45 -3.15 -22.18 -15.85
N PHE A 46 -2.22 -22.87 -16.50
CA PHE A 46 -2.47 -23.78 -17.61
C PHE A 46 -2.46 -25.23 -17.13
N ALA A 47 -3.54 -25.95 -17.39
CA ALA A 47 -3.70 -27.36 -17.04
C ALA A 47 -4.50 -28.09 -18.12
N ASP A 48 -3.95 -29.15 -18.70
CA ASP A 48 -4.62 -29.97 -19.74
C ASP A 48 -5.22 -29.14 -20.90
N GLY A 49 -4.56 -28.04 -21.28
CA GLY A 49 -5.02 -27.13 -22.34
C GLY A 49 -6.15 -26.18 -21.94
N LEU A 50 -6.49 -26.09 -20.64
CA LEU A 50 -7.42 -25.12 -20.08
C LEU A 50 -6.65 -24.02 -19.33
N THR A 51 -7.11 -22.78 -19.44
CA THR A 51 -6.57 -21.63 -18.69
C THR A 51 -7.54 -21.25 -17.57
N SER A 52 -7.01 -21.09 -16.36
CA SER A 52 -7.73 -20.51 -15.23
C SER A 52 -7.07 -19.21 -14.81
N ASN A 53 -7.79 -18.10 -14.96
CA ASN A 53 -7.33 -16.76 -14.60
C ASN A 53 -7.89 -16.50 -13.19
N ALA A 54 -7.27 -17.09 -12.18
CA ALA A 54 -7.83 -17.12 -10.83
C ALA A 54 -7.01 -16.27 -9.87
N VAL A 55 -7.58 -15.11 -9.52
CA VAL A 55 -7.19 -14.18 -8.45
C VAL A 55 -5.96 -13.33 -8.79
N VAL A 56 -6.18 -12.01 -8.88
CA VAL A 56 -5.11 -11.02 -8.82
C VAL A 56 -4.59 -11.02 -7.39
N PHE A 57 -3.36 -11.47 -7.17
CA PHE A 57 -2.65 -11.28 -5.92
C PHE A 57 -1.75 -10.06 -6.09
N VAL A 58 -1.99 -9.04 -5.28
CA VAL A 58 -1.10 -7.88 -5.18
C VAL A 58 -0.03 -8.27 -4.18
N ILE A 59 1.24 -8.26 -4.60
CA ILE A 59 2.37 -8.41 -3.70
C ILE A 59 2.63 -7.04 -3.08
N ASP A 60 2.74 -7.03 -1.77
CA ASP A 60 3.04 -5.91 -0.89
C ASP A 60 3.94 -6.53 0.19
N THR A 61 5.24 -6.37 0.04
CA THR A 61 6.25 -7.15 0.77
C THR A 61 6.47 -6.62 2.19
N ASP A 62 6.33 -5.32 2.43
CA ASP A 62 6.45 -4.70 3.75
C ASP A 62 5.11 -4.37 4.41
N LEU A 63 3.99 -4.58 3.71
CA LEU A 63 2.61 -4.48 4.19
C LEU A 63 2.18 -3.05 4.50
N ASP A 64 2.70 -2.08 3.75
CA ASP A 64 2.38 -0.67 3.91
C ASP A 64 1.15 -0.21 3.10
N GLY A 65 0.62 -1.10 2.25
CA GLY A 65 -0.57 -0.88 1.43
C GLY A 65 -0.27 -0.41 0.00
N LEU A 66 0.98 -0.09 -0.33
CA LEU A 66 1.47 0.07 -1.69
C LEU A 66 1.95 -1.30 -2.20
N SER A 67 1.83 -1.56 -3.51
CA SER A 67 2.28 -2.83 -4.07
C SER A 67 3.74 -2.78 -4.48
N ASP A 68 4.48 -3.89 -4.41
CA ASP A 68 5.86 -3.98 -4.90
C ASP A 68 6.00 -3.43 -6.33
N ALA A 69 4.98 -3.64 -7.17
CA ALA A 69 4.96 -3.14 -8.54
C ALA A 69 4.79 -1.61 -8.60
N ASP A 70 3.95 -1.04 -7.74
CA ASP A 70 3.75 0.40 -7.59
C ASP A 70 4.96 1.11 -7.00
N GLU A 71 5.63 0.46 -6.06
CA GLU A 71 6.85 0.93 -5.41
C GLU A 71 8.02 0.99 -6.40
N ILE A 72 8.27 -0.11 -7.13
CA ILE A 72 9.27 -0.14 -8.21
C ILE A 72 9.00 0.94 -9.26
N ALA A 73 7.72 1.19 -9.59
CA ALA A 73 7.34 2.21 -10.57
C ALA A 73 7.59 3.64 -10.08
N ARG A 74 7.52 3.87 -8.75
CA ARG A 74 7.79 5.16 -8.10
C ARG A 74 9.25 5.35 -7.71
N GLY A 75 10.00 4.26 -7.58
CA GLY A 75 11.41 4.26 -7.18
C GLY A 75 11.62 4.08 -5.68
N THR A 76 10.58 3.65 -4.95
CA THR A 76 10.68 3.26 -3.54
C THR A 76 11.18 1.82 -3.38
N ASP A 77 11.53 1.39 -2.15
CA ASP A 77 12.05 0.06 -1.86
C ASP A 77 10.94 -0.88 -1.34
N PRO A 78 10.54 -1.92 -2.10
CA PRO A 78 9.47 -2.86 -1.70
C PRO A 78 9.62 -3.59 -0.37
N THR A 79 10.76 -3.43 0.30
CA THR A 79 11.04 -4.10 1.57
C THR A 79 11.09 -3.13 2.75
N VAL A 80 10.83 -1.84 2.51
CA VAL A 80 10.95 -0.76 3.46
C VAL A 80 9.72 0.12 3.38
N ALA A 81 8.82 -0.06 4.35
CA ALA A 81 7.54 0.63 4.37
C ALA A 81 7.66 2.17 4.32
N ASP A 82 8.79 2.75 4.73
CA ASP A 82 9.05 4.19 4.73
C ASP A 82 10.43 4.38 4.08
N THR A 83 10.44 4.60 2.76
CA THR A 83 11.68 4.58 1.97
C THR A 83 12.58 5.77 2.31
N ASP A 84 12.01 6.95 2.56
CA ASP A 84 12.75 8.20 2.74
C ASP A 84 13.01 8.57 4.21
N LEU A 85 12.41 7.83 5.14
CA LEU A 85 12.53 7.97 6.58
C LEU A 85 11.93 9.27 7.13
N GLY A 86 10.93 9.85 6.46
CA GLY A 86 10.18 11.03 6.92
C GLY A 86 9.25 10.75 8.11
N GLY A 87 8.81 9.50 8.22
CA GLY A 87 7.93 9.00 9.29
C GLY A 87 6.54 8.58 8.83
N ARG A 88 6.26 8.61 7.52
CA ARG A 88 5.09 8.01 6.88
C ARG A 88 5.48 6.88 5.96
N THR A 89 4.54 5.97 5.75
CA THR A 89 4.82 4.88 4.83
C THR A 89 4.58 5.30 3.38
N ASP A 90 5.31 4.72 2.43
CA ASP A 90 5.20 5.03 1.00
C ASP A 90 3.73 4.89 0.54
N GLY A 91 3.02 3.89 1.08
CA GLY A 91 1.58 3.69 0.90
C GLY A 91 0.70 4.77 1.50
N GLU A 92 1.00 5.29 2.69
CA GLU A 92 0.25 6.41 3.29
C GLU A 92 0.42 7.67 2.45
N GLU A 93 1.66 7.99 2.08
CA GLU A 93 2.01 9.15 1.27
C GLU A 93 1.32 9.12 -0.10
N VAL A 94 1.34 7.98 -0.78
CA VAL A 94 0.77 7.85 -2.12
C VAL A 94 -0.76 7.76 -2.10
N LEU A 95 -1.34 7.04 -1.14
CA LEU A 95 -2.77 6.68 -1.17
C LEU A 95 -3.65 7.60 -0.32
N ILE A 96 -3.08 8.26 0.68
CA ILE A 96 -3.81 9.06 1.67
C ILE A 96 -3.41 10.53 1.56
N ASP A 97 -2.12 10.83 1.68
CA ASP A 97 -1.66 12.22 1.86
C ASP A 97 -1.43 12.96 0.54
N GLY A 98 -1.02 12.23 -0.51
CA GLY A 98 -0.67 12.78 -1.81
C GLY A 98 0.71 13.46 -1.86
N THR A 99 1.63 13.06 -0.98
CA THR A 99 3.03 13.52 -0.90
C THR A 99 3.98 12.66 -1.75
N ASP A 100 5.26 13.03 -1.82
CA ASP A 100 6.28 12.30 -2.57
C ASP A 100 7.02 11.31 -1.65
N PRO A 101 6.87 9.98 -1.82
CA PRO A 101 7.48 8.95 -0.94
C PRO A 101 9.00 8.81 -1.04
N LEU A 102 9.65 9.83 -1.59
CA LEU A 102 11.08 9.98 -1.73
C LEU A 102 11.58 11.32 -1.14
N ASP A 103 10.70 12.11 -0.52
CA ASP A 103 10.98 13.40 0.10
C ASP A 103 10.36 13.56 1.50
N GLY A 104 10.91 12.85 2.49
CA GLY A 104 10.42 12.88 3.88
C GLY A 104 10.46 14.23 4.60
N ALA A 105 10.80 15.32 3.91
CA ALA A 105 10.55 16.68 4.37
C ALA A 105 9.07 17.11 4.18
N ASP A 106 8.32 16.51 3.25
CA ASP A 106 6.91 16.85 3.01
C ASP A 106 5.92 16.05 3.90
N ASP A 107 6.36 14.91 4.47
CA ASP A 107 5.69 14.15 5.53
C ASP A 107 5.22 14.97 6.73
N ARG A 108 6.02 15.99 7.07
CA ARG A 108 5.85 16.84 8.27
C ARG A 108 5.45 18.25 7.91
N PHE A 109 4.69 18.39 6.84
CA PHE A 109 4.15 19.67 6.43
C PHE A 109 3.04 20.11 7.41
N ASP A 110 3.22 21.29 8.00
CA ASP A 110 2.26 22.01 8.84
C ASP A 110 1.85 23.27 8.05
N GLY A 111 0.64 23.23 7.48
CA GLY A 111 0.20 24.17 6.46
C GLY A 111 -0.17 25.55 6.99
N ASP A 112 -0.67 25.61 8.22
CA ASP A 112 -1.16 26.81 8.87
C ASP A 112 -0.35 27.23 10.11
N GLY A 113 0.59 26.38 10.53
CA GLY A 113 1.56 26.65 11.59
C GLY A 113 0.98 26.50 12.99
N ASP A 114 -0.06 25.69 13.17
CA ASP A 114 -0.76 25.53 14.43
C ASP A 114 -0.16 24.45 15.35
N GLY A 115 0.78 23.67 14.81
CA GLY A 115 1.49 22.61 15.50
C GLY A 115 1.00 21.19 15.21
N LEU A 116 -0.03 21.03 14.37
CA LEU A 116 -0.42 19.76 13.76
C LEU A 116 0.14 19.66 12.34
N PHE A 117 0.62 18.48 11.98
CA PHE A 117 0.94 18.21 10.57
C PHE A 117 -0.35 17.96 9.80
N THR A 118 -0.35 18.26 8.49
CA THR A 118 -1.52 18.11 7.61
C THR A 118 -2.19 16.74 7.72
N PHE A 119 -1.42 15.68 7.92
CA PHE A 119 -1.99 14.36 8.11
C PHE A 119 -2.66 14.12 9.46
N GLU A 120 -2.14 14.73 10.52
CA GLU A 120 -2.74 14.67 11.85
C GLU A 120 -4.09 15.38 11.78
N GLU A 121 -4.13 16.52 11.09
CA GLU A 121 -5.33 17.28 10.84
C GLU A 121 -6.36 16.50 10.02
N LEU A 122 -5.95 15.85 8.92
CA LEU A 122 -6.82 14.97 8.14
C LEU A 122 -7.36 13.80 8.98
N ALA A 123 -6.56 13.25 9.89
CA ALA A 123 -6.97 12.17 10.78
C ALA A 123 -7.94 12.65 11.88
N LEU A 124 -7.78 13.88 12.36
CA LEU A 124 -8.66 14.52 13.34
C LEU A 124 -9.94 15.10 12.70
N GLY A 125 -9.91 15.35 11.40
CA GLY A 125 -10.99 16.00 10.65
C GLY A 125 -10.98 17.52 10.72
N THR A 126 -9.85 18.13 11.11
CA THR A 126 -9.62 19.58 11.09
C THR A 126 -9.23 20.04 9.67
N ASP A 127 -9.18 21.34 9.43
CA ASP A 127 -8.85 21.94 8.13
C ASP A 127 -7.35 22.32 8.06
N PRO A 128 -6.52 21.63 7.25
CA PRO A 128 -5.07 21.85 7.17
C PRO A 128 -4.57 23.22 6.72
N ALA A 129 -5.50 24.13 6.41
CA ALA A 129 -5.22 25.50 6.02
C ALA A 129 -5.84 26.52 6.99
N ASN A 130 -6.39 26.06 8.12
CA ASN A 130 -7.08 26.90 9.07
C ASN A 130 -6.75 26.45 10.51
N PRO A 131 -5.97 27.26 11.26
CA PRO A 131 -5.40 26.83 12.53
C PRO A 131 -6.41 26.73 13.67
N ASP A 132 -7.71 26.92 13.41
CA ASP A 132 -8.83 26.95 14.38
C ASP A 132 -10.09 26.55 13.61
N THR A 133 -10.34 25.24 13.51
CA THR A 133 -11.36 24.67 12.61
C THR A 133 -12.79 25.04 13.03
N ASP A 134 -13.05 25.16 14.32
CA ASP A 134 -14.38 25.46 14.84
C ASP A 134 -14.63 26.95 15.15
N PHE A 135 -13.59 27.77 15.00
CA PHE A 135 -13.59 29.23 15.13
C PHE A 135 -13.92 29.73 16.54
N ASP A 136 -13.46 29.03 17.58
CA ASP A 136 -13.65 29.41 18.98
C ASP A 136 -12.52 30.31 19.54
N GLY A 137 -11.40 30.43 18.82
CA GLY A 137 -10.24 31.22 19.19
C GLY A 137 -9.10 30.45 19.86
N VAL A 138 -9.17 29.12 19.97
CA VAL A 138 -8.09 28.21 20.34
C VAL A 138 -7.66 27.45 19.09
N SER A 139 -6.36 27.22 18.90
CA SER A 139 -5.93 26.48 17.72
C SER A 139 -6.16 24.98 17.85
N ASP A 140 -6.38 24.30 16.73
CA ASP A 140 -6.64 22.85 16.72
C ASP A 140 -5.50 22.09 17.41
N GLY A 141 -4.25 22.46 17.12
CA GLY A 141 -3.06 21.91 17.78
C GLY A 141 -2.98 22.19 19.28
N ALA A 142 -3.42 23.37 19.73
CA ALA A 142 -3.45 23.69 21.16
C ALA A 142 -4.55 22.89 21.88
N GLU A 143 -5.67 22.65 21.22
CA GLU A 143 -6.74 21.81 21.74
C GLU A 143 -6.32 20.35 21.86
N VAL A 144 -5.65 19.81 20.83
CA VAL A 144 -5.09 18.46 20.86
C VAL A 144 -4.05 18.32 21.98
N GLU A 145 -3.14 19.30 22.14
CA GLU A 145 -2.17 19.32 23.24
C GLU A 145 -2.85 19.35 24.62
N ALA A 146 -3.96 20.09 24.74
CA ALA A 146 -4.77 20.19 25.96
C ALA A 146 -5.70 18.98 26.19
N GLY A 147 -5.87 18.11 25.18
CA GLY A 147 -6.81 16.99 25.20
C GLY A 147 -8.29 17.38 25.09
N THR A 148 -8.59 18.55 24.49
CA THR A 148 -9.94 18.97 24.10
C THR A 148 -10.25 18.53 22.66
N ASN A 149 -11.40 18.96 22.11
CA ASN A 149 -11.86 18.48 20.81
C ASN A 149 -11.84 19.66 19.82
N PRO A 150 -10.97 19.64 18.79
CA PRO A 150 -10.78 20.73 17.83
C PRO A 150 -11.96 20.97 16.88
N LEU A 151 -13.03 20.18 17.00
CA LEU A 151 -14.24 20.30 16.18
C LEU A 151 -15.44 20.81 16.97
N ILE A 152 -15.25 21.19 18.24
CA ILE A 152 -16.34 21.60 19.13
C ILE A 152 -15.92 22.84 19.92
N ALA A 153 -16.47 23.98 19.49
CA ALA A 153 -16.19 25.26 20.09
C ALA A 153 -16.27 25.22 21.62
N GLY A 154 -15.13 25.52 22.25
CA GLY A 154 -14.93 25.70 23.67
C GLY A 154 -15.85 26.80 24.22
N CYS A 155 -16.47 26.49 25.36
CA CYS A 155 -17.35 27.41 26.09
C CYS A 155 -16.59 28.18 27.17
#